data_AF-A0A849NLE1-F1
#
_entry.id   AF-A0A849NLE1-F1
#
_cell.length_a   1.000
_cell.length_b   1.000
_cell.length_c   1.000
_cell.angle_alpha   90.00
_cell.angle_beta   90.00
_cell.angle_gamma   90.00
#
_symmetry.space_group_name_H-M   'P 1'
#
loop_
_entity.id
_entity.type
_entity.pdbx_description
1 polymer ?
#
loop_
_entity_poly.entity_id
_entity_poly.type
_entity_poly.pdbx_seq_one_letter_code
_entity_poly.pdbx_strand_id
1 'polypeptide(L)'
;MLKGKVYDENKNPVSNLTIRFVSLGEITTTSSGEFEFEVPADISFTEIELKDKNWSIISPLDNRLPIPTDEKFTSKIFVVFSNNNEDEAANSLLVKIEAIEKLLKEIDSSDLKANQLLEKLTEKFSENYNFSKEDFLKAVASKQMREKLYSGISINLSGYILALKDVKSIFNDYQTLALEDEAALNELIKYVNKYNDLFVELNNKKFDNYNGIETHWNNPAYAEEYLQLVNYAIDEIHKPYILRLNETIVNMNKINRGIVSDEDEVEELKEQIKSELKSIIKDLEVRLPILDKRIEAILLKLKDKVRGVI
;
A
#
# COMPACT_ATOMS: atom_id res chain seq x y z
N MET A 1 27.30 -34.05 4.71
CA MET A 1 27.74 -32.74 5.22
C MET A 1 27.03 -31.66 4.44
N LEU A 2 26.28 -30.78 5.09
CA LEU A 2 25.53 -29.70 4.46
C LEU A 2 26.46 -28.49 4.25
N LYS A 3 26.52 -27.98 3.02
CA LYS A 3 27.24 -26.75 2.69
C LYS A 3 26.25 -25.66 2.30
N GLY A 4 26.48 -24.44 2.76
CA GLY A 4 25.63 -23.32 2.39
C GLY A 4 26.29 -21.97 2.50
N LYS A 5 25.56 -20.96 2.03
CA LYS A 5 25.99 -19.56 2.01
C LYS A 5 24.82 -18.64 2.34
N VAL A 6 25.09 -17.64 3.18
CA VAL A 6 24.11 -16.65 3.59
C VAL A 6 24.32 -15.35 2.83
N TYR A 7 23.22 -14.77 2.37
CA TYR A 7 23.17 -13.52 1.63
C TYR A 7 22.20 -12.54 2.26
N ASP A 8 22.48 -11.24 2.18
CA ASP A 8 21.53 -10.17 2.50
C ASP A 8 20.52 -9.96 1.35
N GLU A 9 19.60 -9.03 1.52
CA GLU A 9 18.61 -8.63 0.51
C GLU A 9 19.24 -8.06 -0.78
N ASN A 10 20.48 -7.58 -0.69
CA ASN A 10 21.27 -7.03 -1.79
C ASN A 10 22.20 -8.08 -2.43
N LYS A 11 22.11 -9.35 -2.01
CA LYS A 11 22.94 -10.49 -2.45
C LYS A 11 24.41 -10.39 -2.04
N ASN A 12 24.74 -9.59 -1.05
CA ASN A 12 26.07 -9.59 -0.44
C ASN A 12 26.18 -10.74 0.58
N PRO A 13 27.35 -11.40 0.68
CA PRO A 13 27.55 -12.45 1.67
C PRO A 13 27.53 -11.89 3.11
N VAL A 14 26.84 -12.59 4.03
CA VAL A 14 26.71 -12.17 5.44
C VAL A 14 27.66 -12.98 6.32
N SER A 15 28.65 -12.31 6.89
CA SER A 15 29.69 -12.92 7.73
C SER A 15 29.34 -12.92 9.21
N ASN A 16 29.94 -13.85 9.96
CA ASN A 16 29.82 -13.98 11.42
C ASN A 16 28.37 -14.14 11.95
N LEU A 17 27.45 -14.61 11.11
CA LEU A 17 26.06 -14.83 11.51
C LEU A 17 25.91 -16.23 12.11
N THR A 18 25.34 -16.32 13.31
CA THR A 18 25.10 -17.61 13.97
C THR A 18 23.73 -18.18 13.57
N ILE A 19 23.73 -19.31 12.88
CA ILE A 19 22.56 -20.07 12.46
C ILE A 19 22.40 -21.25 13.43
N ARG A 20 21.21 -21.37 14.01
CA ARG A 20 20.81 -22.51 14.83
C ARG A 20 19.97 -23.45 13.98
N PHE A 21 20.43 -24.70 13.87
CA PHE A 21 19.66 -25.80 13.31
C PHE A 21 18.87 -26.45 14.44
N VAL A 22 17.54 -26.29 14.42
CA VAL A 22 16.68 -26.70 15.54
C VAL A 22 16.88 -28.18 15.84
N SER A 23 17.20 -28.50 17.09
CA SER A 23 17.53 -29.86 17.58
C SER A 23 18.83 -30.51 17.08
N LEU A 24 19.63 -29.82 16.25
CA LEU A 24 20.87 -30.38 15.68
C LEU A 24 22.13 -29.62 16.12
N GLY A 25 22.05 -28.32 16.36
CA GLY A 25 23.20 -27.52 16.82
C GLY A 25 23.22 -26.10 16.28
N GLU A 26 24.37 -25.44 16.34
CA GLU A 26 24.59 -24.11 15.79
C GLU A 26 25.91 -24.02 15.03
N ILE A 27 25.96 -23.13 14.04
CA ILE A 27 27.17 -22.81 13.27
C ILE A 27 27.23 -21.30 13.03
N THR A 28 28.45 -20.78 12.88
CA THR A 28 28.66 -19.38 12.52
C THR A 28 29.23 -19.29 11.11
N THR A 29 28.69 -18.39 10.29
CA THR A 29 29.20 -18.18 8.93
C THR A 29 30.61 -17.59 8.94
N THR A 30 31.42 -17.98 7.96
CA THR A 30 32.78 -17.47 7.75
C THR A 30 32.76 -16.01 7.27
N SER A 31 33.94 -15.41 7.09
CA SER A 31 34.10 -14.08 6.48
C SER A 31 33.55 -14.00 5.04
N SER A 32 33.47 -15.13 4.33
CA SER A 32 32.86 -15.22 3.00
C SER A 32 31.35 -15.48 3.03
N GLY A 33 30.75 -15.56 4.22
CA GLY A 33 29.33 -15.87 4.45
C GLY A 33 28.97 -17.35 4.27
N GLU A 34 29.97 -18.23 4.23
CA GLU A 34 29.80 -19.67 4.02
C GLU A 34 29.67 -20.41 5.35
N PHE A 35 29.01 -21.56 5.34
CA PHE A 35 28.94 -22.48 6.47
C PHE A 35 29.00 -23.94 6.01
N GLU A 36 29.54 -24.79 6.87
CA GLU A 36 29.51 -26.24 6.74
C GLU A 36 28.97 -26.84 8.04
N PHE A 37 27.97 -27.70 7.94
CA PHE A 37 27.28 -28.28 9.09
C PHE A 37 27.05 -29.78 8.91
N GLU A 38 27.34 -30.57 9.94
CA GLU A 38 27.10 -32.01 9.92
C GLU A 38 25.63 -32.30 10.21
N VAL A 39 24.99 -33.06 9.32
CA VAL A 39 23.57 -33.42 9.42
C VAL A 39 23.44 -34.94 9.33
N PRO A 40 22.65 -35.58 10.22
CA PRO A 40 22.34 -37.01 10.13
C PRO A 40 21.77 -37.40 8.76
N ALA A 41 22.12 -38.60 8.29
CA ALA A 41 21.81 -39.06 6.92
C ALA A 41 20.31 -39.34 6.67
N ASP A 42 19.50 -39.41 7.72
CA ASP A 42 18.08 -39.73 7.69
C ASP A 42 17.16 -38.48 7.65
N ILE A 43 17.73 -37.27 7.65
CA ILE A 43 16.97 -36.02 7.68
C ILE A 43 16.94 -35.39 6.28
N SER A 44 15.73 -35.04 5.82
CA SER A 44 15.51 -34.41 4.50
C SER A 44 15.30 -32.89 4.56
N PHE A 45 14.98 -32.34 5.72
CA PHE A 45 14.91 -30.90 5.98
C PHE A 45 15.23 -30.58 7.44
N THR A 46 15.67 -29.36 7.70
CA THR A 46 15.89 -28.85 9.06
C THR A 46 15.28 -27.47 9.19
N GLU A 47 14.72 -27.18 10.35
CA GLU A 47 14.32 -25.82 10.70
C GLU A 47 15.55 -25.02 11.15
N ILE A 48 15.60 -23.75 10.75
CA ILE A 48 16.71 -22.86 11.05
C ILE A 48 16.24 -21.58 11.74
N GLU A 49 16.98 -21.14 12.74
CA GLU A 49 16.77 -19.88 13.45
C GLU A 49 18.06 -19.07 13.41
N LEU A 50 17.96 -17.74 13.46
CA LEU A 50 19.13 -16.87 13.65
C LEU A 50 19.23 -16.52 15.14
N LYS A 51 20.44 -16.61 15.69
CA LYS A 51 20.69 -16.23 17.09
C LYS A 51 20.74 -14.71 17.25
N ASP A 52 21.18 -14.02 16.21
CA ASP A 52 21.18 -12.57 16.16
C ASP A 52 19.75 -12.08 15.81
N LYS A 53 19.13 -11.39 16.78
CA LYS A 53 17.76 -10.87 16.66
C LYS A 53 17.65 -9.72 15.66
N ASN A 54 18.77 -9.15 15.21
CA ASN A 54 18.78 -8.07 14.23
C ASN A 54 18.68 -8.60 12.79
N TRP A 55 18.57 -9.92 12.59
CA TRP A 55 18.42 -10.53 11.29
C TRP A 55 17.16 -11.40 11.23
N SER A 56 16.51 -11.43 10.08
CA SER A 56 15.36 -12.29 9.81
C SER A 56 15.58 -13.08 8.53
N ILE A 57 15.15 -14.33 8.49
CA ILE A 57 15.29 -15.20 7.31
C ILE A 57 14.15 -14.89 6.34
N ILE A 58 14.50 -14.54 5.09
CA ILE A 58 13.54 -14.34 3.99
C ILE A 58 13.39 -15.64 3.18
N SER A 59 14.47 -16.41 3.07
CA SER A 59 14.47 -17.68 2.34
C SER A 59 15.50 -18.63 2.96
N PRO A 60 15.18 -19.91 3.14
CA PRO A 60 13.98 -20.62 2.67
C PRO A 60 12.68 -20.20 3.39
N LEU A 61 11.55 -20.34 2.69
CA LEU A 61 10.21 -20.07 3.25
C LEU A 61 9.94 -20.99 4.45
N ASP A 62 9.21 -20.48 5.44
CA ASP A 62 8.91 -21.14 6.72
C ASP A 62 10.15 -21.57 7.51
N ASN A 63 11.31 -20.95 7.26
CA ASN A 63 12.58 -21.27 7.92
C ASN A 63 12.99 -22.75 7.79
N ARG A 64 12.52 -23.45 6.75
CA ARG A 64 12.82 -24.87 6.52
C ARG A 64 13.85 -25.04 5.41
N LEU A 65 15.06 -25.40 5.79
CA LEU A 65 16.16 -25.64 4.86
C LEU A 65 16.14 -27.10 4.39
N PRO A 66 15.92 -27.37 3.09
CA PRO A 66 16.02 -28.73 2.56
C PRO A 66 17.48 -29.19 2.59
N ILE A 67 17.69 -30.47 2.90
CA ILE A 67 19.01 -31.09 2.90
C ILE A 67 19.21 -31.76 1.53
N PRO A 68 20.12 -31.25 0.69
CA PRO A 68 20.37 -31.82 -0.63
C PRO A 68 20.99 -33.21 -0.53
N THR A 69 20.59 -34.12 -1.41
CA THR A 69 21.23 -35.44 -1.55
C THR A 69 22.55 -35.39 -2.33
N ASP A 70 22.80 -34.31 -3.08
CA ASP A 70 24.05 -34.08 -3.81
C ASP A 70 25.02 -33.26 -2.95
N GLU A 71 26.18 -33.85 -2.63
CA GLU A 71 27.24 -33.20 -1.83
C GLU A 71 27.87 -31.97 -2.51
N LYS A 72 27.66 -31.80 -3.82
CA LYS A 72 28.13 -30.63 -4.56
C LYS A 72 27.16 -29.44 -4.50
N PHE A 73 25.96 -29.63 -3.96
CA PHE A 73 24.96 -28.58 -3.87
C PHE A 73 25.23 -27.64 -2.70
N THR A 74 25.27 -26.33 -2.98
CA THR A 74 25.39 -25.28 -1.96
C THR A 74 24.03 -24.66 -1.69
N SER A 75 23.54 -24.84 -0.46
CA SER A 75 22.28 -24.23 -0.01
C SER A 75 22.43 -22.71 0.14
N LYS A 76 21.39 -21.96 -0.20
CA LYS A 76 21.38 -20.50 -0.07
C LYS A 76 20.35 -20.08 0.96
N ILE A 77 20.77 -19.26 1.91
CA ILE A 77 19.88 -18.62 2.88
C ILE A 77 19.92 -17.13 2.57
N PHE A 78 18.76 -16.51 2.44
CA PHE A 78 18.62 -15.07 2.30
C PHE A 78 18.08 -14.51 3.61
N VAL A 79 18.76 -13.51 4.14
CA VAL A 79 18.41 -12.82 5.37
C VAL A 79 18.23 -11.34 5.09
N VAL A 80 17.45 -10.66 5.92
CA VAL A 80 17.36 -9.21 5.96
C VAL A 80 17.81 -8.72 7.32
N PHE A 81 18.56 -7.64 7.34
CA PHE A 81 18.83 -6.94 8.58
C PHE A 81 17.53 -6.28 9.03
N SER A 82 16.89 -6.88 10.03
CA SER A 82 15.63 -6.42 10.58
C SER A 82 15.91 -5.78 11.94
N ASN A 83 15.89 -4.45 11.99
CA ASN A 83 15.77 -3.69 13.25
C ASN A 83 14.35 -3.87 13.86
N ASN A 84 13.82 -5.10 13.90
CA ASN A 84 12.44 -5.41 14.30
C ASN A 84 12.11 -5.01 15.74
N ASN A 85 13.10 -4.74 16.58
CA ASN A 85 12.86 -4.19 17.91
C ASN A 85 12.27 -2.76 17.87
N GLU A 86 12.52 -1.96 16.83
CA GLU A 86 12.06 -0.56 16.79
C GLU A 86 10.57 -0.44 16.51
N ASP A 87 10.08 -1.06 15.43
CA ASP A 87 8.66 -0.99 15.07
C ASP A 87 7.81 -1.74 16.11
N GLU A 88 8.27 -2.86 16.66
CA GLU A 88 7.54 -3.63 17.67
C GLU A 88 7.53 -2.95 19.05
N ALA A 89 8.65 -2.33 19.48
CA ALA A 89 8.69 -1.52 20.70
C ALA A 89 7.90 -0.22 20.54
N ALA A 90 7.99 0.46 19.38
CA ALA A 90 7.17 1.62 19.07
C ALA A 90 5.68 1.27 19.04
N ASN A 91 5.31 0.08 18.55
CA ASN A 91 3.93 -0.40 18.56
C ASN A 91 3.40 -0.66 19.98
N SER A 92 4.14 -1.44 20.78
CA SER A 92 3.79 -1.73 22.18
C SER A 92 3.66 -0.46 23.03
N LEU A 93 4.48 0.55 22.75
CA LEU A 93 4.44 1.82 23.47
C LEU A 93 3.38 2.79 22.93
N LEU A 94 3.13 2.86 21.61
CA LEU A 94 2.04 3.67 21.07
C LEU A 94 0.70 3.21 21.64
N VAL A 95 0.46 1.90 21.71
CA VAL A 95 -0.75 1.35 22.35
C VAL A 95 -0.88 1.80 23.81
N LYS A 96 0.24 1.89 24.53
CA LYS A 96 0.27 2.40 25.92
C LYS A 96 0.08 3.92 25.98
N ILE A 97 0.68 4.69 25.07
CA ILE A 97 0.50 6.15 24.95
C ILE A 97 -0.97 6.45 24.62
N GLU A 98 -1.56 5.81 23.63
CA GLU A 98 -2.96 5.99 23.25
C GLU A 98 -3.91 5.63 24.39
N ALA A 99 -3.64 4.53 25.10
CA ALA A 99 -4.39 4.17 26.30
C ALA A 99 -4.29 5.26 27.38
N ILE A 100 -3.10 5.83 27.57
CA ILE A 100 -2.86 6.91 28.52
C ILE A 100 -3.51 8.22 28.07
N GLU A 101 -3.38 8.62 26.80
CA GLU A 101 -4.03 9.80 26.23
C GLU A 101 -5.55 9.70 26.32
N LYS A 102 -6.12 8.52 26.09
CA LYS A 102 -7.55 8.25 26.27
C LYS A 102 -7.96 8.41 27.72
N LEU A 103 -7.22 7.80 28.66
CA LEU A 103 -7.47 7.95 30.09
C LEU A 103 -7.31 9.41 30.56
N LEU A 104 -6.38 10.17 29.98
CA LEU A 104 -6.15 11.58 30.33
C LEU A 104 -7.22 12.51 29.75
N LYS A 105 -7.74 12.24 28.54
CA LYS A 105 -8.91 12.92 27.97
C LYS A 105 -10.18 12.66 28.79
N GLU A 106 -10.29 11.48 29.38
CA GLU A 106 -11.40 11.12 30.29
C GLU A 106 -11.30 11.81 31.67
N ILE A 107 -10.11 12.29 32.06
CA ILE A 107 -9.85 12.86 33.40
C ILE A 107 -9.81 14.41 33.40
N ASP A 108 -10.01 15.07 32.27
CA ASP A 108 -9.97 16.55 32.12
C ASP A 108 -8.70 17.18 32.74
N SER A 109 -7.59 16.42 32.73
CA SER A 109 -6.32 16.84 33.32
C SER A 109 -5.39 17.39 32.25
N SER A 110 -5.11 18.69 32.38
CA SER A 110 -4.21 19.50 31.56
C SER A 110 -2.95 18.79 31.04
N ASP A 111 -2.57 19.15 29.80
CA ASP A 111 -1.44 18.67 28.97
C ASP A 111 -0.09 18.46 29.71
N LEU A 112 0.11 19.14 30.84
CA LEU A 112 1.35 19.11 31.62
C LEU A 112 1.63 17.75 32.28
N LYS A 113 0.60 17.03 32.77
CA LYS A 113 0.78 15.69 33.36
C LYS A 113 0.98 14.61 32.29
N ALA A 114 0.34 14.77 31.13
CA ALA A 114 0.50 13.89 29.97
C ALA A 114 1.95 13.90 29.48
N ASN A 115 2.51 15.09 29.29
CA ASN A 115 3.87 15.29 28.79
C ASN A 115 4.93 14.74 29.75
N GLN A 116 4.77 14.93 31.06
CA GLN A 116 5.68 14.36 32.07
C GLN A 116 5.66 12.83 32.11
N LEU A 117 4.50 12.21 31.83
CA LEU A 117 4.36 10.76 31.82
C LEU A 117 4.94 10.15 30.55
N LEU A 118 4.72 10.80 29.40
CA LEU A 118 5.39 10.51 28.12
C LEU A 118 6.91 10.57 28.25
N GLU A 119 7.44 11.59 28.92
CA GLU A 119 8.87 11.74 29.13
C GLU A 119 9.48 10.61 29.95
N LYS A 120 8.84 10.25 31.07
CA LYS A 120 9.27 9.11 31.92
C LYS A 120 9.16 7.75 31.21
N LEU A 121 8.15 7.55 30.38
CA LEU A 121 8.00 6.33 29.58
C LEU A 121 9.10 6.24 28.53
N THR A 122 9.39 7.35 27.87
CA THR A 122 10.44 7.42 26.84
C THR A 122 11.82 7.12 27.43
N GLU A 123 12.14 7.67 28.61
CA GLU A 123 13.40 7.39 29.32
C GLU A 123 13.54 5.90 29.67
N LYS A 124 12.52 5.30 30.29
CA LYS A 124 12.55 3.87 30.65
C LYS A 124 12.68 2.94 29.45
N PHE A 125 12.16 3.31 28.29
CA PHE A 125 12.31 2.50 27.08
C PHE A 125 13.67 2.70 26.43
N SER A 126 14.19 3.92 26.40
CA SER A 126 15.55 4.22 25.91
C SER A 126 16.59 3.39 26.67
N GLU A 127 16.44 3.28 28.00
CA GLU A 127 17.30 2.47 28.87
C GLU A 127 17.21 0.96 28.58
N ASN A 128 16.03 0.43 28.28
CA ASN A 128 15.80 -1.01 28.10
C ASN A 128 16.18 -1.52 26.70
N TYR A 129 16.15 -0.66 25.67
CA TYR A 129 16.39 -1.05 24.27
C TYR A 129 17.69 -0.49 23.69
N ASN A 130 18.52 0.15 24.52
CA ASN A 130 19.78 0.78 24.10
C ASN A 130 19.57 1.77 22.93
N PHE A 131 18.43 2.46 22.98
CA PHE A 131 17.93 3.33 21.91
C PHE A 131 18.02 4.78 22.35
N SER A 132 18.36 5.70 21.46
CA SER A 132 18.38 7.11 21.83
C SER A 132 16.93 7.63 21.98
N LYS A 133 16.69 8.47 22.99
CA LYS A 133 15.40 9.16 23.19
C LYS A 133 14.95 9.89 21.92
N GLU A 134 15.90 10.44 21.15
CA GLU A 134 15.62 11.15 19.91
C GLU A 134 15.13 10.22 18.79
N ASP A 135 15.83 9.10 18.56
CA ASP A 135 15.45 8.13 17.53
C ASP A 135 14.12 7.46 17.85
N PHE A 136 13.86 7.23 19.15
CA PHE A 136 12.58 6.73 19.62
C PHE A 136 11.42 7.69 19.32
N LEU A 137 11.57 8.99 19.65
CA LEU A 137 10.56 10.00 19.36
C LEU A 137 10.30 10.15 17.86
N LYS A 138 11.35 10.04 17.03
CA LYS A 138 11.22 10.03 15.56
C LYS A 138 10.41 8.82 15.07
N ALA A 139 10.61 7.63 15.65
CA ALA A 139 9.88 6.43 15.29
C ALA A 139 8.38 6.56 15.62
N VAL A 140 8.03 7.06 16.81
CA VAL A 140 6.64 7.31 17.22
C VAL A 140 5.98 8.34 16.30
N ALA A 141 6.63 9.48 16.04
CA ALA A 141 6.10 10.51 15.16
C ALA A 141 5.90 9.99 13.72
N SER A 142 6.86 9.19 13.23
CA SER A 142 6.75 8.55 11.92
C SER A 142 5.55 7.62 11.86
N LYS A 143 5.32 6.78 12.87
CA LYS A 143 4.17 5.88 12.91
C LYS A 143 2.83 6.62 12.92
N GLN A 144 2.67 7.64 13.77
CA GLN A 144 1.45 8.45 13.80
C GLN A 144 1.17 9.11 12.45
N MET A 145 2.23 9.59 11.78
CA MET A 145 2.11 10.18 10.46
C MET A 145 1.77 9.12 9.40
N ARG A 146 2.31 7.90 9.51
CA ARG A 146 1.89 6.76 8.67
C ARG A 146 0.41 6.46 8.82
N GLU A 147 -0.12 6.36 10.03
CA GLU A 147 -1.55 6.11 10.28
C GLU A 147 -2.44 7.19 9.67
N LYS A 148 -2.09 8.46 9.89
CA LYS A 148 -2.81 9.61 9.34
C LYS A 148 -2.79 9.63 7.81
N LEU A 149 -1.62 9.46 7.21
CA LEU A 149 -1.46 9.43 5.76
C LEU A 149 -2.20 8.24 5.15
N TYR A 150 -2.04 7.05 5.73
CA TYR A 150 -2.71 5.84 5.26
C TYR A 150 -4.23 6.00 5.27
N SER A 151 -4.79 6.55 6.36
CA SER A 151 -6.23 6.83 6.45
C SER A 151 -6.68 7.75 5.31
N GLY A 152 -5.99 8.88 5.11
CA GLY A 152 -6.29 9.83 4.04
C GLY A 152 -6.17 9.24 2.63
N ILE A 153 -5.10 8.50 2.36
CA ILE A 153 -4.85 7.83 1.07
C ILE A 153 -5.93 6.77 0.81
N SER A 154 -6.23 5.93 1.81
CA SER A 154 -7.21 4.85 1.66
C SER A 154 -8.61 5.37 1.38
N ILE A 155 -9.05 6.43 2.08
CA ILE A 155 -10.34 7.08 1.84
C ILE A 155 -10.40 7.67 0.43
N ASN A 156 -9.35 8.41 0.02
CA ASN A 156 -9.32 9.06 -1.27
C ASN A 156 -9.32 8.04 -2.43
N LEU A 157 -8.43 7.04 -2.39
CA LEU A 157 -8.36 6.01 -3.44
C LEU A 157 -9.64 5.17 -3.52
N SER A 158 -10.18 4.75 -2.37
CA SER A 158 -11.42 3.94 -2.32
C SER A 158 -12.63 4.75 -2.80
N GLY A 159 -12.73 6.02 -2.38
CA GLY A 159 -13.77 6.93 -2.84
C GLY A 159 -13.69 7.16 -4.34
N TYR A 160 -12.48 7.41 -4.87
CA TYR A 160 -12.23 7.62 -6.29
C TYR A 160 -12.67 6.41 -7.14
N ILE A 161 -12.22 5.19 -6.81
CA ILE A 161 -12.59 4.01 -7.60
C ILE A 161 -14.08 3.68 -7.52
N LEU A 162 -14.71 3.91 -6.37
CA LEU A 162 -16.15 3.73 -6.21
C LEU A 162 -16.93 4.72 -7.09
N ALA A 163 -16.61 6.02 -7.03
CA ALA A 163 -17.28 7.03 -7.84
C ALA A 163 -17.07 6.78 -9.34
N LEU A 164 -15.90 6.29 -9.73
CA LEU A 164 -15.61 5.93 -11.12
C LEU A 164 -16.42 4.70 -11.59
N LYS A 165 -16.61 3.69 -10.73
CA LYS A 165 -17.52 2.56 -10.97
C LYS A 165 -18.97 3.04 -11.07
N ASP A 166 -19.39 3.98 -10.21
CA ASP A 166 -20.72 4.59 -10.25
C ASP A 166 -20.95 5.31 -11.59
N VAL A 167 -19.99 6.11 -12.06
CA VAL A 167 -20.05 6.79 -13.38
C VAL A 167 -20.22 5.76 -14.49
N LYS A 168 -19.42 4.68 -14.51
CA LYS A 168 -19.58 3.64 -15.52
C LYS A 168 -20.99 3.02 -15.48
N SER A 169 -21.48 2.68 -14.29
CA SER A 169 -22.80 2.06 -14.12
C SER A 169 -23.91 2.98 -14.60
N ILE A 170 -23.93 4.24 -14.14
CA ILE A 170 -25.01 5.16 -14.48
C ILE A 170 -25.06 5.45 -15.98
N PHE A 171 -23.90 5.60 -16.64
CA PHE A 171 -23.88 5.76 -18.10
C PHE A 171 -24.37 4.50 -18.82
N ASN A 172 -24.00 3.31 -18.36
CA ASN A 172 -24.51 2.07 -18.95
C ASN A 172 -26.04 1.97 -18.83
N ASP A 173 -26.58 2.35 -17.68
CA ASP A 173 -28.00 2.16 -17.35
C ASP A 173 -28.90 3.27 -17.93
N TYR A 174 -28.41 4.51 -18.03
CA TYR A 174 -29.20 5.68 -18.41
C TYR A 174 -28.87 6.27 -19.80
N GLN A 175 -27.85 5.77 -20.52
CA GLN A 175 -27.41 6.36 -21.81
C GLN A 175 -28.53 6.60 -22.83
N THR A 176 -29.50 5.68 -22.94
CA THR A 176 -30.61 5.82 -23.90
C THR A 176 -31.64 6.83 -23.38
N LEU A 177 -32.01 6.73 -22.11
CA LEU A 177 -33.03 7.60 -21.51
C LEU A 177 -32.57 9.07 -21.44
N ALA A 178 -31.28 9.31 -21.18
CA ALA A 178 -30.71 10.66 -21.08
C ALA A 178 -30.75 11.46 -22.40
N LEU A 179 -30.94 10.79 -23.54
CA LEU A 179 -31.12 11.43 -24.85
C LEU A 179 -32.53 12.00 -25.07
N GLU A 180 -33.47 11.65 -24.20
CA GLU A 180 -34.90 11.99 -24.35
C GLU A 180 -35.47 12.65 -23.08
N ASP A 181 -34.86 12.40 -21.93
CA ASP A 181 -35.35 12.85 -20.63
C ASP A 181 -34.29 13.67 -19.86
N GLU A 182 -34.67 14.89 -19.50
CA GLU A 182 -33.78 15.83 -18.79
C GLU A 182 -33.44 15.34 -17.37
N ALA A 183 -34.35 14.64 -16.69
CA ALA A 183 -34.09 14.14 -15.35
C ALA A 183 -33.02 13.02 -15.36
N ALA A 184 -33.06 12.13 -16.35
CA ALA A 184 -32.03 11.12 -16.59
C ALA A 184 -30.67 11.75 -16.92
N LEU A 185 -30.64 12.79 -17.76
CA LEU A 185 -29.41 13.54 -18.04
C LEU A 185 -28.84 14.18 -16.76
N ASN A 186 -29.70 14.76 -15.91
CA ASN A 186 -29.27 15.36 -14.65
C ASN A 186 -28.67 14.35 -13.67
N GLU A 187 -29.16 13.10 -13.66
CA GLU A 187 -28.51 12.03 -12.89
C GLU A 187 -27.11 11.71 -13.43
N LEU A 188 -26.89 11.64 -14.75
CA LEU A 188 -25.54 11.47 -15.31
C LEU A 188 -24.59 12.59 -14.86
N ILE A 189 -25.03 13.86 -14.97
CA ILE A 189 -24.26 15.03 -14.57
C ILE A 189 -23.86 14.97 -13.09
N LYS A 190 -24.79 14.60 -12.22
CA LYS A 190 -24.56 14.49 -10.77
C LYS A 190 -23.45 13.50 -10.42
N TYR A 191 -23.46 12.31 -11.03
CA TYR A 191 -22.42 11.31 -10.77
C TYR A 191 -21.05 11.71 -11.31
N VAL A 192 -21.02 12.35 -12.48
CA VAL A 192 -19.80 12.94 -13.04
C VAL A 192 -19.22 14.03 -12.14
N ASN A 193 -20.06 14.93 -11.61
CA ASN A 193 -19.60 15.98 -10.70
C ASN A 193 -19.03 15.40 -9.40
N LYS A 194 -19.72 14.42 -8.80
CA LYS A 194 -19.23 13.70 -7.61
C LYS A 194 -17.87 13.04 -7.87
N TYR A 195 -17.69 12.43 -9.04
CA TYR A 195 -16.40 11.87 -9.45
C TYR A 195 -15.33 12.97 -9.62
N ASN A 196 -15.68 14.09 -10.25
CA ASN A 196 -14.74 15.19 -10.51
C ASN A 196 -14.19 15.79 -9.20
N ASP A 197 -15.03 15.92 -8.16
CA ASP A 197 -14.59 16.39 -6.85
C ASP A 197 -13.49 15.49 -6.26
N LEU A 198 -13.69 14.17 -6.32
CA LEU A 198 -12.71 13.18 -5.85
C LEU A 198 -11.46 13.13 -6.73
N PHE A 199 -11.61 13.30 -8.05
CA PHE A 199 -10.48 13.42 -8.98
C PHE A 199 -9.61 14.64 -8.64
N VAL A 200 -10.22 15.80 -8.41
CA VAL A 200 -9.52 17.03 -8.03
C VAL A 200 -8.77 16.81 -6.72
N GLU A 201 -9.40 16.19 -5.73
CA GLU A 201 -8.75 15.87 -4.46
C GLU A 201 -7.55 14.93 -4.64
N LEU A 202 -7.71 13.85 -5.40
CA LEU A 202 -6.64 12.88 -5.71
C LEU A 202 -5.47 13.56 -6.41
N ASN A 203 -5.75 14.41 -7.41
CA ASN A 203 -4.72 15.10 -8.19
C ASN A 203 -3.99 16.15 -7.35
N ASN A 204 -4.71 16.92 -6.53
CA ASN A 204 -4.11 17.96 -5.68
C ASN A 204 -3.21 17.35 -4.59
N LYS A 205 -3.60 16.21 -4.00
CA LYS A 205 -2.82 15.52 -2.96
C LYS A 205 -1.75 14.58 -3.50
N LYS A 206 -1.60 14.48 -4.83
CA LYS A 206 -0.69 13.53 -5.48
C LYS A 206 0.74 13.61 -4.96
N PHE A 207 1.34 14.80 -4.99
CA PHE A 207 2.74 14.95 -4.57
C PHE A 207 2.90 14.97 -3.05
N ASP A 208 1.92 15.49 -2.31
CA ASP A 208 1.94 15.45 -0.84
C ASP A 208 1.91 14.01 -0.32
N ASN A 209 1.05 13.17 -0.89
CA ASN A 209 0.98 11.75 -0.56
C ASN A 209 2.25 11.01 -0.99
N TYR A 210 2.79 11.30 -2.18
CA TYR A 210 4.08 10.73 -2.63
C TYR A 210 5.19 11.04 -1.63
N ASN A 211 5.41 12.32 -1.31
CA ASN A 211 6.46 12.76 -0.39
C ASN A 211 6.24 12.19 1.01
N GLY A 212 4.99 12.12 1.46
CA GLY A 212 4.61 11.55 2.74
C GLY A 212 4.91 10.05 2.82
N ILE A 213 4.60 9.28 1.77
CA ILE A 213 4.92 7.85 1.70
C ILE A 213 6.44 7.68 1.71
N GLU A 214 7.16 8.39 0.84
CA GLU A 214 8.62 8.30 0.74
C GLU A 214 9.29 8.56 2.10
N THR A 215 8.87 9.63 2.77
CA THR A 215 9.43 10.07 4.06
C THR A 215 9.09 9.10 5.20
N HIS A 216 7.82 8.72 5.36
CA HIS A 216 7.36 8.04 6.58
C HIS A 216 7.37 6.50 6.51
N TRP A 217 7.40 5.93 5.31
CA TRP A 217 7.66 4.50 5.11
C TRP A 217 9.14 4.20 4.86
N ASN A 218 9.98 5.23 4.65
CA ASN A 218 11.39 5.09 4.30
C ASN A 218 11.58 4.11 3.12
N ASN A 219 10.68 4.18 2.13
CA ASN A 219 10.66 3.28 0.99
C ASN A 219 10.26 4.04 -0.29
N PRO A 220 11.24 4.53 -1.06
CA PRO A 220 10.99 5.24 -2.30
C PRO A 220 10.21 4.41 -3.34
N ALA A 221 10.34 3.08 -3.30
CA ALA A 221 9.60 2.22 -4.22
C ALA A 221 8.08 2.29 -3.98
N TYR A 222 7.64 2.41 -2.71
CA TYR A 222 6.21 2.56 -2.41
C TYR A 222 5.65 3.90 -2.88
N ALA A 223 6.44 4.97 -2.74
CA ALA A 223 6.06 6.29 -3.24
C ALA A 223 5.93 6.29 -4.77
N GLU A 224 6.91 5.70 -5.46
CA GLU A 224 6.90 5.59 -6.92
C GLU A 224 5.73 4.72 -7.43
N GLU A 225 5.44 3.59 -6.78
CA GLU A 225 4.27 2.77 -7.11
C GLU A 225 2.95 3.54 -6.93
N TYR A 226 2.82 4.33 -5.86
CA TYR A 226 1.68 5.23 -5.67
C TYR A 226 1.58 6.27 -6.79
N LEU A 227 2.70 6.88 -7.18
CA LEU A 227 2.74 7.87 -8.26
C LEU A 227 2.30 7.26 -9.59
N GLN A 228 2.79 6.06 -9.90
CA GLN A 228 2.41 5.31 -11.10
C GLN A 228 0.92 4.93 -11.10
N LEU A 229 0.37 4.59 -9.93
CA LEU A 229 -1.06 4.34 -9.77
C LEU A 229 -1.88 5.59 -10.08
N VAL A 230 -1.50 6.75 -9.53
CA VAL A 230 -2.23 8.00 -9.77
C VAL A 230 -2.09 8.44 -11.23
N ASN A 231 -0.90 8.29 -11.82
CA ASN A 231 -0.69 8.55 -13.25
C ASN A 231 -1.56 7.65 -14.11
N TYR A 232 -1.67 6.35 -13.80
CA TYR A 232 -2.58 5.45 -14.50
C TYR A 232 -4.04 5.92 -14.38
N ALA A 233 -4.50 6.29 -13.18
CA ALA A 233 -5.86 6.81 -12.99
C ALA A 233 -6.13 8.07 -13.84
N ILE A 234 -5.14 8.97 -13.95
CA ILE A 234 -5.28 10.22 -14.72
C ILE A 234 -5.16 9.98 -16.23
N ASP A 235 -4.03 9.42 -16.66
CA ASP A 235 -3.64 9.36 -18.07
C ASP A 235 -4.29 8.21 -18.82
N GLU A 236 -4.55 7.09 -18.12
CA GLU A 236 -5.09 5.88 -18.72
C GLU A 236 -6.60 5.72 -18.49
N ILE A 237 -7.21 6.54 -17.62
CA ILE A 237 -8.66 6.48 -17.36
C ILE A 237 -9.34 7.84 -17.47
N HIS A 238 -8.94 8.84 -16.67
CA HIS A 238 -9.64 10.12 -16.65
C HIS A 238 -9.60 10.83 -18.01
N LYS A 239 -8.40 11.05 -18.55
CA LYS A 239 -8.21 11.78 -19.81
C LYS A 239 -8.88 11.08 -21.01
N PRO A 240 -8.70 9.77 -21.24
CA PRO A 240 -9.20 9.15 -22.45
C PRO A 240 -10.70 8.83 -22.42
N TYR A 241 -11.33 8.79 -21.24
CA TYR A 241 -12.70 8.32 -21.10
C TYR A 241 -13.60 9.32 -20.40
N ILE A 242 -13.23 9.80 -19.20
CA ILE A 242 -14.12 10.66 -18.42
C ILE A 242 -14.27 12.04 -19.05
N LEU A 243 -13.21 12.61 -19.61
CA LEU A 243 -13.33 13.87 -20.36
C LEU A 243 -14.28 13.73 -21.57
N ARG A 244 -14.25 12.59 -22.26
CA ARG A 244 -15.17 12.33 -23.37
C ARG A 244 -16.61 12.15 -22.91
N LEU A 245 -16.84 11.52 -21.75
CA LEU A 245 -18.18 11.45 -21.16
C LEU A 245 -18.74 12.84 -20.86
N ASN A 246 -17.91 13.81 -20.44
CA ASN A 246 -18.34 15.20 -20.28
C ASN A 246 -18.78 15.82 -21.61
N GLU A 247 -18.04 15.58 -22.68
CA GLU A 247 -18.40 16.04 -24.03
C GLU A 247 -19.71 15.39 -24.50
N THR A 248 -19.90 14.09 -24.22
CA THR A 248 -21.15 13.39 -24.49
C THR A 248 -22.34 14.02 -23.75
N ILE A 249 -22.19 14.35 -22.47
CA ILE A 249 -23.22 15.08 -21.69
C ILE A 249 -23.57 16.42 -22.35
N VAL A 250 -22.56 17.16 -22.82
CA VAL A 250 -22.79 18.44 -23.52
C VAL A 250 -23.64 18.22 -24.78
N ASN A 251 -23.36 17.18 -25.55
CA ASN A 251 -24.13 16.86 -26.76
C ASN A 251 -25.56 16.39 -26.44
N MET A 252 -25.75 15.54 -25.42
CA MET A 252 -27.08 15.18 -24.92
C MET A 252 -27.89 16.42 -24.52
N ASN A 253 -27.25 17.37 -23.83
CA ASN A 253 -27.90 18.61 -23.42
C ASN A 253 -28.29 19.51 -24.61
N LYS A 254 -27.52 19.51 -25.70
CA LYS A 254 -27.89 20.22 -26.94
C LYS A 254 -29.16 19.66 -27.57
N ILE A 255 -29.31 18.33 -27.56
CA ILE A 255 -30.51 17.63 -28.04
C ILE A 255 -31.70 17.99 -27.14
N ASN A 256 -31.58 17.79 -25.82
CA ASN A 256 -32.69 18.02 -24.88
C ASN A 256 -33.17 19.48 -24.85
N ARG A 257 -32.30 20.44 -25.18
CA ARG A 257 -32.66 21.88 -25.27
C ARG A 257 -33.15 22.31 -26.65
N GLY A 258 -33.21 21.40 -27.63
CA GLY A 258 -33.59 21.73 -29.01
C GLY A 258 -32.62 22.70 -29.70
N ILE A 259 -31.35 22.74 -29.28
CA ILE A 259 -30.31 23.54 -29.93
C ILE A 259 -30.01 22.94 -31.32
N VAL A 260 -30.00 21.62 -31.41
CA VAL A 260 -30.04 20.87 -32.67
C VAL A 260 -31.51 20.61 -32.97
N SER A 261 -31.99 21.08 -34.13
CA SER A 261 -33.42 21.07 -34.48
C SER A 261 -33.74 20.36 -35.79
N ASP A 262 -32.73 20.10 -36.62
CA ASP A 262 -32.86 19.25 -37.80
C ASP A 262 -32.96 17.78 -37.37
N GLU A 263 -33.99 17.07 -37.85
CA GLU A 263 -34.31 15.70 -37.39
C GLU A 263 -33.21 14.71 -37.78
N ASP A 264 -32.64 14.85 -38.98
CA ASP A 264 -31.55 14.01 -39.45
C ASP A 264 -30.26 14.26 -38.63
N GLU A 265 -29.95 15.53 -38.32
CA GLU A 265 -28.81 15.91 -37.47
C GLU A 265 -28.96 15.39 -36.03
N VAL A 266 -30.18 15.42 -35.46
CA VAL A 266 -30.46 14.87 -34.12
C VAL A 266 -30.23 13.36 -34.10
N GLU A 267 -30.74 12.62 -35.08
CA GLU A 267 -30.58 11.16 -35.12
C GLU A 267 -29.12 10.75 -35.38
N GLU A 268 -28.39 11.47 -36.25
CA GLU A 268 -26.95 11.25 -36.44
C GLU A 268 -26.18 11.45 -35.13
N LEU A 269 -26.46 12.55 -34.40
CA LEU A 269 -25.80 12.84 -33.13
C LEU A 269 -26.13 11.81 -32.05
N LYS A 270 -27.39 11.33 -31.98
CA LYS A 270 -27.79 10.24 -31.07
C LYS A 270 -27.02 8.96 -31.36
N GLU A 271 -26.89 8.55 -32.62
CA GLU A 271 -26.14 7.35 -32.99
C GLU A 271 -24.64 7.48 -32.71
N GLN A 272 -24.06 8.66 -32.96
CA GLN A 272 -22.69 8.97 -32.57
C GLN A 272 -22.49 8.82 -31.05
N ILE A 273 -23.37 9.41 -30.25
CA ILE A 273 -23.34 9.33 -28.79
C ILE A 273 -23.44 7.87 -28.32
N LYS A 274 -24.40 7.09 -28.84
CA LYS A 274 -24.56 5.67 -28.48
C LYS A 274 -23.31 4.86 -28.81
N SER A 275 -22.73 5.06 -29.98
CA SER A 275 -21.52 4.37 -30.43
C SER A 275 -20.32 4.71 -29.54
N GLU A 276 -20.14 5.99 -29.23
CA GLU A 276 -19.08 6.48 -28.36
C GLU A 276 -19.21 5.94 -26.94
N LEU A 277 -20.39 6.03 -26.33
CA LEU A 277 -20.65 5.51 -24.98
C LEU A 277 -20.41 4.01 -24.89
N LYS A 278 -20.88 3.24 -25.89
CA LYS A 278 -20.63 1.81 -25.95
C LYS A 278 -19.13 1.49 -25.97
N SER A 279 -18.34 2.26 -26.72
CA SER A 279 -16.88 2.10 -26.74
C SER A 279 -16.24 2.46 -25.40
N ILE A 280 -16.62 3.60 -24.80
CA ILE A 280 -16.08 4.08 -23.53
C ILE A 280 -16.39 3.08 -22.40
N ILE A 281 -17.65 2.65 -22.28
CA ILE A 281 -18.09 1.72 -21.24
C ILE A 281 -17.31 0.42 -21.33
N LYS A 282 -17.20 -0.16 -22.54
CA LYS A 282 -16.44 -1.40 -22.78
C LYS A 282 -14.97 -1.27 -22.35
N ASP A 283 -14.33 -0.16 -22.67
CA ASP A 283 -12.94 0.07 -22.27
C ASP A 283 -12.79 0.24 -20.75
N LEU A 284 -13.73 0.95 -20.12
CA LEU A 284 -13.78 1.08 -18.66
C LEU A 284 -13.99 -0.28 -17.97
N GLU A 285 -14.79 -1.18 -18.53
CA GLU A 285 -14.95 -2.55 -18.00
C GLU A 285 -13.63 -3.32 -17.90
N VAL A 286 -12.69 -3.06 -18.80
CA VAL A 286 -11.36 -3.68 -18.78
C VAL A 286 -10.41 -2.96 -17.82
N ARG A 287 -10.44 -1.62 -17.81
CA ARG A 287 -9.46 -0.81 -17.07
C ARG A 287 -9.77 -0.67 -15.58
N LEU A 288 -11.05 -0.61 -15.20
CA LEU A 288 -11.42 -0.45 -13.78
C LEU A 288 -10.95 -1.60 -12.90
N PRO A 289 -11.08 -2.89 -13.27
CA PRO A 289 -10.52 -3.98 -12.47
C PRO A 289 -8.99 -3.91 -12.33
N ILE A 290 -8.29 -3.38 -13.33
CA ILE A 290 -6.83 -3.20 -13.26
C ILE A 290 -6.48 -2.11 -12.25
N LEU A 291 -7.17 -0.96 -12.30
CA LEU A 291 -6.99 0.11 -11.32
C LEU A 291 -7.33 -0.37 -9.90
N ASP A 292 -8.44 -1.08 -9.72
CA ASP A 292 -8.89 -1.62 -8.44
C ASP A 292 -7.81 -2.51 -7.80
N LYS A 293 -7.27 -3.47 -8.57
CA LYS A 293 -6.16 -4.33 -8.12
C LYS A 293 -4.90 -3.54 -7.75
N ARG A 294 -4.57 -2.49 -8.50
CA ARG A 294 -3.42 -1.62 -8.18
C ARG A 294 -3.66 -0.87 -6.86
N ILE A 295 -4.88 -0.38 -6.63
CA ILE A 295 -5.29 0.30 -5.39
C ILE A 295 -5.17 -0.68 -4.21
N GLU A 296 -5.74 -1.88 -4.34
CA GLU A 296 -5.66 -2.91 -3.30
C GLU A 296 -4.20 -3.27 -2.97
N ALA A 297 -3.37 -3.45 -3.99
CA ALA A 297 -1.96 -3.79 -3.81
C ALA A 297 -1.17 -2.71 -3.06
N ILE A 298 -1.33 -1.43 -3.42
CA ILE A 298 -0.62 -0.35 -2.71
C ILE A 298 -1.16 -0.17 -1.29
N LEU A 299 -2.48 -0.26 -1.09
CA LEU A 299 -3.08 -0.14 0.24
C LEU A 299 -2.63 -1.28 1.16
N LEU A 300 -2.51 -2.50 0.65
CA LEU A 300 -1.98 -3.63 1.43
C LEU A 300 -0.54 -3.36 1.88
N LYS A 301 0.35 -2.95 0.97
CA LYS A 301 1.75 -2.62 1.28
C LYS A 301 1.87 -1.50 2.33
N LEU A 302 1.09 -0.44 2.17
CA LEU A 302 1.11 0.68 3.10
C LEU A 302 0.59 0.25 4.49
N LYS A 303 -0.45 -0.59 4.53
CA LYS A 303 -1.09 -1.09 5.75
C LYS A 303 -0.18 -1.98 6.59
N ASP A 304 0.63 -2.83 5.97
CA ASP A 304 1.51 -3.77 6.70
C ASP A 304 2.50 -3.02 7.61
N LYS A 305 3.06 -1.92 7.10
CA LYS A 305 3.97 -1.02 7.86
C LYS A 305 3.26 -0.06 8.82
N VAL A 306 1.94 0.09 8.70
CA VAL A 306 1.11 0.81 9.68
C VAL A 306 0.82 -0.07 10.88
N ARG A 307 0.49 -1.35 10.63
CA ARG A 307 0.15 -2.29 11.70
C ARG A 307 1.37 -2.84 12.43
N GLY A 308 2.56 -2.75 11.83
CA GLY A 308 3.82 -3.34 12.32
C GLY A 308 3.60 -4.73 12.92
N VAL A 309 2.98 -5.60 12.11
CA VAL A 309 2.64 -6.95 12.53
C VAL A 309 3.92 -7.79 12.50
N ILE A 310 4.42 -8.04 13.71
CA ILE A 310 4.90 -9.31 14.30
C ILE A 310 5.30 -10.40 13.29
#